data_AF-A0A2R6DR04-F1
#
_entry.id   AF-A0A2R6DR04-F1
#
_cell.length_a   1.000
_cell.length_b   1.000
_cell.length_c   1.000
_cell.angle_alpha   90.00
_cell.angle_beta   90.00
_cell.angle_gamma   90.00
#
_symmetry.space_group_name_H-M   'P 1'
#
loop_
_entity.id
_entity.type
_entity.pdbx_description
1 polymer ?
#
loop_
_entity_poly.entity_id
_entity_poly.type
_entity_poly.pdbx_seq_one_letter_code
_entity_poly.pdbx_strand_id
1 'polypeptide(L)' 'MDVYGLIGNPVEHSLSPPMHEAAYDTLGIEARYVTF' A
#
# COMPACT_ATOMS: atom_id res chain seq x y z
N MET A 1 -10.27 9.47 -2.95
CA MET A 1 -9.39 8.32 -2.71
C MET A 1 -8.34 8.16 -3.80
N ASP A 2 -7.06 8.32 -3.44
CA ASP A 2 -5.94 8.01 -4.33
C ASP A 2 -5.56 6.52 -4.24
N VAL A 3 -4.97 5.97 -5.31
CA VAL A 3 -4.52 4.58 -5.36
C VAL A 3 -3.04 4.53 -5.70
N TYR A 4 -2.27 3.88 -4.83
CA TYR A 4 -0.84 3.63 -4.97
C TYR A 4 -0.60 2.13 -5.13
N GLY A 5 0.54 1.74 -5.70
CA GLY A 5 0.87 0.32 -5.73
C GLY A 5 2.34 -0.03 -5.93
N LEU A 6 2.65 -1.27 -5.56
CA LEU A 6 3.93 -1.93 -5.78
C LEU A 6 3.88 -2.68 -7.09
N ILE A 7 4.80 -2.36 -8.01
CA ILE A 7 4.94 -3.03 -9.31
C ILE A 7 6.15 -3.96 -9.26
N GLY A 8 5.96 -5.26 -9.50
CA GLY A 8 7.08 -6.21 -9.54
C GLY A 8 6.66 -7.67 -9.73
N ASN A 9 7.64 -8.58 -9.77
CA ASN A 9 7.41 -10.02 -9.82
C ASN A 9 8.64 -10.77 -9.23
N PRO A 10 8.53 -11.49 -8.09
CA PRO A 10 7.32 -11.67 -7.26
C PRO A 10 7.08 -10.48 -6.32
N VAL A 11 5.82 -10.30 -5.89
CA VAL A 11 5.42 -9.25 -4.93
C VAL A 11 4.65 -9.79 -3.71
N GLU A 12 4.29 -11.09 -3.69
CA GLU A 12 3.40 -11.63 -2.65
C GLU A 12 4.00 -11.63 -1.24
N HIS A 13 5.32 -11.55 -1.13
CA HIS A 13 6.01 -11.52 0.16
C HIS A 13 6.33 -10.10 0.66
N SER A 14 5.92 -9.07 -0.08
CA SER A 14 6.18 -7.69 0.31
C SER A 14 5.34 -7.28 1.51
N LEU A 15 5.98 -6.62 2.48
CA LEU A 15 5.32 -5.98 3.61
C LEU A 15 4.87 -4.54 3.30
N SER A 16 5.14 -4.03 2.09
CA SER A 16 4.73 -2.68 1.70
C SER A 16 3.21 -2.44 1.87
N PRO A 17 2.30 -3.35 1.47
CA PRO A 17 0.86 -3.10 1.62
C PRO A 17 0.40 -2.85 3.06
N PRO A 18 0.65 -3.73 4.05
CA PRO A 18 0.23 -3.45 5.42
C PRO A 18 0.94 -2.24 6.04
N MET A 19 2.18 -1.94 5.65
CA MET A 19 2.90 -0.75 6.13
C MET A 19 2.26 0.56 5.64
N HIS A 20 1.89 0.63 4.35
CA HIS A 20 1.29 1.82 3.78
C HIS A 20 -0.13 2.06 4.27
N GLU A 21 -0.96 1.02 4.37
CA GLU A 21 -2.31 1.14 4.94
C GLU A 21 -2.25 1.65 6.39
N ALA A 22 -1.36 1.10 7.23
CA ALA A 22 -1.19 1.57 8.61
C ALA A 22 -0.72 3.04 8.69
N ALA A 23 0.14 3.46 7.76
CA ALA A 23 0.58 4.86 7.67
C ALA A 23 -0.57 5.78 7.25
N TYR A 24 -1.39 5.37 6.27
CA TYR A 24 -2.55 6.14 5.82
C TYR A 24 -3.58 6.31 6.94
N ASP A 25 -3.89 5.25 7.67
CA ASP A 25 -4.80 5.30 8.83
C ASP A 25 -4.27 6.24 9.92
N THR A 26 -2.96 6.14 10.25
CA THR A 26 -2.33 6.97 11.29
C THR A 26 -2.31 8.45 10.92
N LEU A 27 -2.15 8.76 9.64
CA LEU A 27 -2.02 10.13 9.13
C LEU A 27 -3.35 10.73 8.64
N GLY A 28 -4.44 9.96 8.65
CA GLY A 28 -5.74 10.39 8.12
C GLY A 28 -5.73 10.63 6.60
N ILE A 29 -4.90 9.87 5.86
CA ILE A 29 -4.78 9.99 4.40
C ILE A 29 -5.81 9.06 3.74
N GLU A 30 -6.66 9.62 2.87
CA GLU A 30 -7.65 8.85 2.13
C GLU A 30 -7.03 8.19 0.88
N ALA A 31 -6.28 7.12 1.08
CA ALA A 31 -5.59 6.38 0.02
C ALA A 31 -5.67 4.85 0.19
N ARG A 32 -5.35 4.11 -0.87
CA ARG A 32 -5.18 2.64 -0.88
C ARG A 32 -3.84 2.23 -1.47
N TYR A 33 -3.28 1.14 -0.98
CA TYR A 33 -2.07 0.52 -1.49
C TYR A 33 -2.33 -0.90 -2.01
N VAL A 34 -2.03 -1.17 -3.27
CA VAL A 34 -2.24 -2.47 -3.92
C VAL A 34 -0.96 -3.02 -4.56
N THR A 35 -0.95 -4.31 -4.88
CA THR A 35 0.17 -4.98 -5.58
C THR A 35 -0.22 -5.26 -7.04
N PHE A 36 0.68 -4.97 -7.99
CA PHE A 36 0.52 -5.21 -9.43
C PHE A 36 1.68 -6.03 -10.01
#